data_AF-A0ABD5ZRC3-F1
#
_entry.id   AF-A0ABD5ZRC3-F1
#
_cell.length_a   1.000
_cell.length_b   1.000
_cell.length_c   1.000
_cell.angle_alpha   90.00
_cell.angle_beta   90.00
_cell.angle_gamma   90.00
#
_symmetry.space_group_name_H-M   'P 1'
#
loop_
_entity.id
_entity.type
_entity.pdbx_description
1 polymer ?
#
loop_
_entity_poly.entity_id
_entity_poly.type
_entity_poly.pdbx_seq_one_letter_code
_entity_poly.pdbx_strand_id
1 'polypeptide(L)' 'MTVPEPNRDDLFDADREVTPRPHDRLVAALMADEVLGCDERTAERFVEEHGTEVAEREIRGAWTATGFY' A
#
# COMPACT_ATOMS: atom_id res chain seq x y z
N MET A 1 20.23 -1.33 23.44
CA MET A 1 19.18 -0.38 23.04
C MET A 1 18.23 -1.14 22.16
N THR A 2 17.03 -1.45 22.64
CA THR A 2 16.00 -2.10 21.82
C THR A 2 15.42 -1.00 20.96
N VAL A 3 15.73 -0.99 19.66
CA VAL A 3 15.06 -0.10 18.71
C VAL A 3 13.60 -0.57 18.71
N PRO A 4 12.62 0.28 19.07
CA PRO A 4 11.23 -0.09 18.95
C PRO A 4 10.97 -0.46 17.49
N GLU A 5 10.33 -1.61 17.25
CA GLU A 5 9.88 -1.97 15.91
C GLU A 5 9.11 -0.78 15.34
N PRO A 6 9.46 -0.29 14.13
CA PRO A 6 8.79 0.86 13.56
C PRO A 6 7.29 0.54 13.49
N ASN A 7 6.51 1.34 14.20
CA ASN A 7 5.07 1.24 14.14
C ASN A 7 4.66 1.54 12.70
N ARG A 8 3.88 0.67 12.06
CA ARG A 8 3.47 0.84 10.66
C ARG A 8 2.74 2.17 10.45
N ASP A 9 2.05 2.65 11.49
CA ASP A 9 1.41 3.97 11.55
C ASP A 9 2.39 5.15 11.60
N ASP A 10 3.60 5.00 12.15
CA ASP A 10 4.59 6.09 12.26
C ASP A 10 5.42 6.29 10.97
N LEU A 11 5.42 5.32 10.05
CA LEU A 11 6.01 5.46 8.71
C LEU A 11 5.05 6.10 7.69
N PHE A 12 3.78 6.20 8.03
CA PHE A 12 2.76 6.79 7.17
C PHE A 12 2.67 8.29 7.42
N ASP A 13 3.49 9.05 6.68
CA ASP A 13 3.27 10.49 6.54
C ASP A 13 1.98 10.70 5.72
N ALA A 14 0.84 10.75 6.41
CA ALA A 14 -0.49 10.87 5.82
C ALA A 14 -0.67 12.16 5.00
N ASP A 15 0.25 13.12 5.12
CA ASP A 15 0.29 14.38 4.38
C ASP A 15 1.20 14.34 3.14
N ARG A 16 1.92 13.25 2.89
CA ARG A 16 2.72 13.16 1.66
C ARG A 16 1.80 13.06 0.46
N GLU A 17 1.92 14.03 -0.45
CA GLU A 17 1.24 14.00 -1.74
C GLU A 17 1.66 12.74 -2.51
N VAL A 18 0.68 11.95 -2.96
CA VAL A 18 0.92 10.69 -3.64
C VAL A 18 0.24 10.76 -4.99
N THR A 19 1.01 10.71 -6.07
CA THR A 19 0.46 10.53 -7.41
C THR A 19 0.08 9.05 -7.57
N PRO A 20 -1.21 8.69 -7.64
CA PRO A 20 -1.62 7.30 -7.76
C PRO A 20 -1.20 6.74 -9.11
N ARG A 21 -0.85 5.45 -9.13
CA ARG A 21 -0.74 4.71 -10.38
C ARG A 21 -2.12 4.57 -11.06
N PRO A 22 -2.15 4.27 -12.37
CA PRO A 22 -3.36 3.85 -13.06
C PRO A 22 -4.05 2.67 -12.36
N HIS A 23 -5.38 2.60 -12.45
CA HIS A 23 -6.21 1.65 -11.71
C HIS A 23 -5.77 0.18 -11.90
N ASP A 24 -5.49 -0.22 -13.15
CA ASP A 24 -4.98 -1.57 -13.49
C ASP A 24 -3.67 -1.90 -12.77
N ARG A 25 -2.79 -0.90 -12.61
CA ARG A 25 -1.52 -1.05 -11.91
C ARG A 25 -1.67 -1.09 -10.39
N LEU A 26 -2.70 -0.45 -9.84
CA LEU A 26 -3.03 -0.53 -8.43
C LEU A 26 -3.56 -1.93 -8.09
N VAL A 27 -4.52 -2.42 -8.86
CA VAL A 27 -5.11 -3.76 -8.67
C VAL A 27 -4.03 -4.84 -8.72
N ALA A 28 -3.18 -4.81 -9.75
CA ALA A 28 -2.07 -5.76 -9.88
C ALA A 28 -1.06 -5.69 -8.72
N ALA A 29 -0.81 -4.50 -8.18
CA ALA A 29 0.12 -4.33 -7.06
C ALA A 29 -0.49 -4.74 -5.72
N LEU A 30 -1.78 -4.53 -5.50
CA LEU A 30 -2.49 -4.99 -4.30
C LEU A 30 -2.54 -6.53 -4.23
N MET A 31 -2.68 -7.20 -5.37
CA MET A 31 -2.63 -8.66 -5.47
C MET A 31 -1.27 -9.27 -5.08
N ALA A 32 -0.19 -8.47 -5.03
CA ALA A 32 1.12 -8.98 -4.61
C ALA A 32 1.07 -9.46 -3.15
N ASP A 33 1.70 -10.60 -2.87
CA ASP A 33 1.73 -11.23 -1.53
C ASP A 33 2.28 -10.30 -0.45
N GLU A 34 3.24 -9.45 -0.83
CA GLU A 34 3.84 -8.46 0.05
C GLU A 34 2.91 -7.29 0.41
N VAL A 35 1.78 -7.11 -0.28
CA VAL A 35 0.83 -6.01 -0.08
C VAL A 35 -0.46 -6.50 0.58
N LEU A 36 -1.36 -7.14 -0.17
CA LEU A 36 -2.57 -7.79 0.36
C LEU A 36 -2.64 -9.29 0.05
N GLY A 37 -1.89 -9.79 -0.95
CA GLY A 37 -1.91 -11.21 -1.34
C GLY A 37 -3.30 -11.73 -1.69
N CYS A 38 -4.14 -10.89 -2.29
CA CYS A 38 -5.54 -11.18 -2.56
C CYS A 38 -5.84 -11.44 -4.05
N ASP A 39 -7.05 -11.89 -4.35
CA ASP A 39 -7.53 -12.03 -5.73
C ASP A 39 -7.94 -10.69 -6.35
N GLU A 40 -8.04 -10.65 -7.68
CA GLU A 40 -8.35 -9.45 -8.47
C GLU A 40 -9.63 -8.75 -8.02
N ARG A 41 -10.71 -9.50 -7.76
CA ARG A 41 -11.99 -8.91 -7.32
C ARG A 41 -11.86 -8.24 -5.96
N THR A 42 -11.10 -8.83 -5.06
CA THR A 42 -10.82 -8.25 -3.74
C THR A 42 -9.95 -6.99 -3.87
N ALA A 43 -8.96 -6.99 -4.77
CA ALA A 43 -8.13 -5.83 -5.05
C ALA A 43 -8.91 -4.69 -5.71
N GLU A 44 -9.77 -4.97 -6.70
CA GLU A 44 -10.67 -3.99 -7.34
C GLU A 44 -11.59 -3.35 -6.30
N ARG A 45 -12.27 -4.15 -5.49
CA ARG A 45 -13.16 -3.65 -4.44
C ARG A 45 -12.43 -2.74 -3.46
N PHE A 46 -11.18 -3.06 -3.11
CA PHE A 46 -10.38 -2.21 -2.24
C PHE A 46 -10.14 -0.82 -2.86
N VAL A 47 -9.77 -0.76 -4.15
CA VAL A 47 -9.57 0.52 -4.83
C VAL A 47 -10.88 1.30 -4.97
N GLU A 48 -12.01 0.63 -5.19
CA GLU A 48 -13.33 1.26 -5.27
C GLU A 48 -13.81 1.82 -3.92
N GLU A 49 -13.60 1.07 -2.83
CA GLU A 49 -14.05 1.44 -1.47
C GLU A 49 -13.18 2.55 -0.86
N HIS A 50 -11.88 2.52 -1.09
CA HIS A 50 -10.91 3.42 -0.44
C HIS A 50 -10.37 4.51 -1.36
N GLY A 51 -10.50 4.35 -2.68
CA GLY A 51 -9.93 5.27 -3.67
C GLY A 51 -8.48 4.96 -4.04
N THR A 52 -8.06 5.51 -5.17
CA THR A 52 -6.75 5.24 -5.78
C THR A 52 -5.56 5.76 -4.97
N GLU A 53 -5.73 6.89 -4.27
CA GLU A 53 -4.68 7.46 -3.41
C GLU A 53 -4.37 6.58 -2.20
N VAL A 54 -5.41 6.05 -1.55
CA VAL A 54 -5.25 5.14 -0.39
C VAL A 54 -4.62 3.82 -0.83
N ALA A 55 -5.06 3.27 -1.97
CA ALA A 55 -4.44 2.08 -2.55
C ALA A 55 -2.94 2.26 -2.84
N GLU A 56 -2.56 3.39 -3.45
CA GLU A 56 -1.15 3.69 -3.72
C GLU A 56 -0.33 3.79 -2.42
N ARG A 57 -0.91 4.39 -1.37
CA ARG A 57 -0.26 4.52 -0.06
C ARG A 57 -0.02 3.16 0.59
N GLU A 58 -1.01 2.28 0.57
CA GLU A 58 -0.86 0.91 1.09
C GLU A 58 0.25 0.15 0.37
N ILE A 59 0.29 0.22 -0.96
CA ILE A 59 1.34 -0.44 -1.76
C ILE A 59 2.73 0.10 -1.37
N ARG A 60 2.89 1.42 -1.28
CA ARG A 60 4.17 2.03 -0.90
C ARG A 60 4.58 1.68 0.53
N GLY A 61 3.63 1.68 1.46
CA GLY A 61 3.85 1.32 2.85
C GLY A 61 4.31 -0.12 2.99
N ALA A 62 3.65 -1.04 2.29
CA ALA A 62 4.03 -2.44 2.23
C ALA A 62 5.47 -2.64 1.72
N TRP A 63 5.84 -2.02 0.60
CA TRP A 63 7.19 -2.15 0.03
C TRP A 63 8.29 -1.46 0.85
N THR A 64 7.95 -0.39 1.57
CA THR A 64 8.88 0.25 2.49
C THR A 64 9.14 -0.64 3.71
N ALA A 65 8.10 -1.31 4.21
CA ALA A 65 8.21 -2.24 5.35
C ALA A 65 8.99 -3.52 5.00
N THR A 66 8.95 -3.98 3.75
CA THR A 66 9.75 -5.12 3.27
C THR A 66 11.20 -4.76 2.95
N GLY A 67 11.60 -3.49 3.08
CA GLY A 67 12.97 -3.04 2.84
C GLY A 67 13.34 -2.90 1.37
N PHE A 68 12.36 -2.78 0.48
CA PHE A 68 12.56 -2.61 -0.97
C PHE A 68 12.74 -1.15 -1.41
N TYR A 69 13.22 -0.27 -0.53
CA TYR A 69 13.55 1.12 -0.86
C TYR A 69 14.93 1.55 -0.36
#